data_AF-A0A955XVZ9-F1
#
_entry.id   AF-A0A955XVZ9-F1
#
_cell.length_a   1.000
_cell.length_b   1.000
_cell.length_c   1.000
_cell.angle_alpha   90.00
_cell.angle_beta   90.00
_cell.angle_gamma   90.00
#
_symmetry.space_group_name_H-M   'P 1'
#
loop_
_entity.id
_entity.type
_entity.pdbx_description
1 polymer ?
#
loop_
_entity_poly.entity_id
_entity_poly.type
_entity_poly.pdbx_seq_one_letter_code
_entity_poly.pdbx_strand_id
1 'polypeptide(L)'
;AISEWQSPDLATLTGPMVWWPVLVLASLVVAIWSVKRRSTERNPPALGWPTLVLLLTTLLTWRAVRNAPFASLSAAFLLSLALGNMSLTHWRRPLLAVVTALVVVAAPLTTRGAGWSIRPVPDRYPVGAFEFARAHALGPRVHNTFVYGGWTIWEGLSLSTSEPTHPPTPNYRPLVDGRSDTLYSTEFLRACIFAQHSSERFGSLSREYPSDWVLADNTPGRITFSFLALDPEWFLVYVDQVSAIYVRRADYPELSPYRYRVIFPADPTGRLGEAMASSQGAPERLAIIENDLLRYADAAPRDLRPFSLLALFYASQGRRDEAELAMQRLRAIDPGHPVVNEVARRLAELAN
;
A
#
# COMPACT_ATOMS: atom_id res chain seq x y z
N ALA A 1 10.09 1.10 2.85
CA ALA A 1 9.12 1.75 1.94
C ALA A 1 9.51 3.21 1.81
N ILE A 2 9.71 3.71 0.59
CA ILE A 2 10.03 5.14 0.39
C ILE A 2 8.71 5.90 0.61
N SER A 3 8.65 6.73 1.64
CA SER A 3 7.54 7.68 1.73
C SER A 3 7.74 8.70 0.61
N GLU A 4 6.68 9.07 -0.09
CA GLU A 4 6.72 10.05 -1.20
C GLU A 4 7.33 11.42 -0.81
N TRP A 5 7.41 11.67 0.50
CA TRP A 5 7.93 12.87 1.16
C TRP A 5 9.40 12.77 1.58
N GLN A 6 10.02 11.60 1.52
CA GLN A 6 11.42 11.42 1.87
C GLN A 6 12.32 11.96 0.76
N SER A 7 13.43 12.57 1.18
CA SER A 7 14.53 12.86 0.27
C SER A 7 15.16 11.54 -0.18
N PRO A 8 15.47 11.37 -1.47
CA PRO A 8 16.12 10.14 -1.95
C PRO A 8 17.50 9.99 -1.31
N ASP A 9 17.78 8.80 -0.76
CA ASP A 9 19.13 8.39 -0.34
C ASP A 9 19.87 7.69 -1.50
N LEU A 10 21.17 7.44 -1.33
CA LEU A 10 21.99 6.74 -2.34
C LEU A 10 21.40 5.38 -2.73
N ALA A 11 20.83 4.64 -1.77
CA ALA A 11 20.20 3.35 -2.04
C ALA A 11 18.93 3.49 -2.91
N THR A 12 18.15 4.54 -2.69
CA THR A 12 16.97 4.92 -3.48
C THR A 12 17.36 5.36 -4.89
N LEU A 13 18.49 6.07 -5.02
CA LEU A 13 19.05 6.52 -6.30
C LEU A 13 19.58 5.37 -7.16
N THR A 14 20.18 4.35 -6.54
CA THR A 14 20.72 3.16 -7.22
C THR A 14 19.69 2.04 -7.40
N GLY A 15 18.51 2.17 -6.81
CA GLY A 15 17.41 1.23 -6.99
C GLY A 15 16.84 1.26 -8.43
N PRO A 16 15.83 0.42 -8.74
CA PRO A 16 15.20 0.36 -10.06
C PRO A 16 14.36 1.60 -10.41
N MET A 17 14.61 2.75 -9.77
CA MET A 17 13.96 4.01 -10.07
C MET A 17 14.58 4.63 -11.34
N VAL A 18 13.79 4.63 -12.41
CA VAL A 18 14.21 4.92 -13.79
C VAL A 18 14.34 6.41 -14.12
N TRP A 19 14.31 7.30 -13.13
CA TRP A 19 14.45 8.74 -13.38
C TRP A 19 15.91 9.22 -13.47
N TRP A 20 16.89 8.53 -12.84
CA TRP A 20 18.31 8.92 -12.91
C TRP A 20 18.89 8.87 -14.34
N PRO A 21 18.63 7.82 -15.16
CA PRO A 21 19.16 7.76 -16.51
C PRO A 21 18.60 8.90 -17.37
N VAL A 22 17.34 9.29 -17.16
CA VAL A 22 16.69 10.41 -17.87
C VAL A 22 17.34 11.74 -17.51
N LEU A 23 17.56 11.99 -16.21
CA LEU A 23 18.24 13.20 -15.75
C LEU A 23 19.68 13.28 -16.25
N VAL A 24 20.40 12.16 -16.26
CA VAL A 24 21.79 12.12 -16.74
C VAL A 24 21.85 12.27 -18.26
N LEU A 25 20.95 11.64 -19.01
CA LEU A 25 20.87 11.83 -20.47
C LEU A 25 20.57 13.30 -20.81
N ALA A 26 19.59 13.91 -20.12
CA ALA A 26 19.23 15.31 -20.32
C ALA A 26 20.39 16.24 -19.95
N SER A 27 21.08 15.99 -18.84
CA SER A 27 22.24 16.78 -18.40
C SER A 27 23.41 16.67 -19.39
N LEU A 28 23.69 15.46 -19.91
CA LEU A 28 24.70 15.23 -20.93
C LEU A 28 24.36 15.96 -22.24
N VAL A 29 23.10 15.92 -22.67
CA VAL A 29 22.66 16.61 -23.89
C VAL A 29 22.77 18.13 -23.73
N VAL A 30 22.41 18.68 -22.57
CA VAL A 30 22.60 20.11 -22.27
C VAL A 30 24.08 20.48 -22.25
N ALA A 31 24.94 19.64 -21.67
CA ALA A 31 26.39 19.87 -21.65
C ALA A 31 26.98 19.85 -23.06
N ILE A 32 26.67 18.83 -23.87
CA ILE A 32 27.12 18.71 -25.27
C ILE A 32 26.62 19.90 -26.10
N TRP A 33 25.36 20.30 -25.94
CA TRP A 33 24.79 21.46 -26.61
C TRP A 33 25.50 22.75 -26.19
N SER A 34 25.76 22.95 -24.89
CA SER A 34 26.45 24.13 -24.36
C SER A 34 27.89 24.26 -24.86
N VAL A 35 28.60 23.14 -25.01
CA VAL A 35 29.95 23.09 -25.58
C VAL A 35 29.90 23.44 -27.07
N LYS A 36 28.98 22.84 -27.84
CA LYS A 36 28.83 23.10 -29.28
C LYS A 36 28.38 24.54 -29.57
N ARG A 37 27.53 25.12 -28.71
CA ARG A 37 27.04 26.50 -28.78
C ARG A 37 28.15 27.56 -28.67
N ARG A 38 29.20 27.32 -27.89
CA ARG A 38 30.34 28.26 -27.79
C ARG A 38 31.09 28.45 -29.11
N SER A 39 30.87 27.57 -30.09
CA SER A 39 31.65 27.51 -31.31
C SER A 39 31.04 28.23 -32.52
N THR A 40 29.72 28.50 -32.60
CA THR A 40 29.11 28.66 -33.95
C THR A 40 28.01 29.72 -34.19
N GLU A 41 27.31 30.30 -33.20
CA GLU A 41 26.16 31.19 -33.53
C GLU A 41 26.03 32.46 -32.67
N ARG A 42 25.67 33.58 -33.32
CA ARG A 42 25.47 34.92 -32.71
C ARG A 42 24.11 35.10 -32.00
N ASN A 43 23.10 34.27 -32.26
CA ASN A 43 21.75 34.38 -31.68
C ASN A 43 21.19 33.00 -31.28
N PRO A 44 21.48 32.52 -30.07
CA PRO A 44 21.05 31.20 -29.64
C PRO A 44 19.54 31.18 -29.30
N PRO A 45 18.82 30.08 -29.58
CA PRO A 45 17.46 29.89 -29.10
C PRO A 45 17.43 29.92 -27.55
N ALA A 46 16.35 30.46 -26.99
CA ALA A 46 16.18 30.71 -25.56
C ALA A 46 15.95 29.40 -24.75
N LEU A 47 17.01 28.58 -24.62
CA LEU A 47 16.99 27.38 -23.77
C LEU A 47 17.14 27.69 -22.27
N GLY A 48 17.38 28.94 -21.90
CA GLY A 48 17.58 29.34 -20.49
C GLY A 48 16.40 28.98 -19.59
N TRP A 49 15.16 29.18 -20.06
CA TRP A 49 13.97 28.87 -19.27
C TRP A 49 13.74 27.36 -19.07
N PRO A 50 13.75 26.52 -20.12
CA PRO A 50 13.67 25.07 -19.96
C PRO A 50 14.76 24.47 -19.05
N THR A 51 16.00 24.97 -19.11
CA THR A 51 17.07 24.54 -18.20
C THR A 51 16.78 24.91 -16.74
N LEU A 52 16.24 26.11 -16.49
CA LEU A 52 15.83 26.53 -15.16
C LEU A 52 14.70 25.64 -14.61
N VAL A 53 13.68 25.31 -15.42
CA VAL A 53 12.57 24.42 -15.01
C VAL A 53 13.10 23.03 -14.67
N LEU A 54 14.00 22.46 -15.47
CA LEU A 54 14.64 21.17 -15.15
C LEU A 54 15.42 21.24 -13.83
N LEU A 55 16.21 22.29 -13.61
CA LEU A 55 16.98 22.45 -12.39
C LEU A 55 16.08 22.56 -11.16
N LEU A 56 15.02 23.38 -11.24
CA LEU A 56 14.04 23.52 -10.15
C LEU A 56 13.33 22.21 -9.83
N THR A 57 12.81 21.51 -10.85
CA THR A 57 12.11 20.23 -10.65
C THR A 57 13.05 19.13 -10.15
N THR A 58 14.33 19.15 -10.54
CA THR A 58 15.36 18.26 -10.00
C THR A 58 15.66 18.56 -8.54
N LEU A 59 15.81 19.83 -8.17
CA LEU A 59 15.98 20.24 -6.76
C LEU A 59 14.77 19.85 -5.91
N LEU A 60 13.55 20.03 -6.44
CA LEU A 60 12.32 19.60 -5.78
C LEU A 60 12.26 18.06 -5.63
N THR A 61 12.75 17.31 -6.62
CA THR A 61 12.89 15.85 -6.54
C THR A 61 13.88 15.43 -5.47
N TRP A 62 14.98 16.18 -5.32
CA TRP A 62 15.95 15.96 -4.25
C TRP A 62 15.39 16.22 -2.85
N ARG A 63 14.38 17.09 -2.74
CA ARG A 63 13.66 17.30 -1.47
C ARG A 63 12.62 16.21 -1.22
N ALA A 64 11.87 15.81 -2.24
CA ALA A 64 10.81 14.81 -2.14
C ALA A 64 10.64 14.02 -3.45
N VAL A 65 10.67 12.67 -3.34
CA VAL A 65 10.56 11.74 -4.47
C VAL A 65 9.28 11.92 -5.29
N ARG A 66 8.18 12.41 -4.67
CA ARG A 66 6.93 12.71 -5.40
C ARG A 66 7.11 13.68 -6.57
N ASN A 67 8.17 14.48 -6.57
CA ASN A 67 8.44 15.44 -7.64
C ASN A 67 9.20 14.84 -8.83
N ALA A 68 9.67 13.59 -8.74
CA ALA A 68 10.41 12.91 -9.81
C ALA A 68 9.70 12.89 -11.18
N PRO A 69 8.36 12.73 -11.26
CA PRO A 69 7.66 12.83 -12.53
C PRO A 69 7.83 14.20 -13.21
N PHE A 70 7.80 15.30 -12.44
CA PHE A 70 7.99 16.65 -12.99
C PHE A 70 9.40 16.85 -13.54
N ALA A 71 10.41 16.34 -12.84
CA ALA A 71 11.79 16.38 -13.30
C ALA A 71 11.98 15.55 -14.59
N SER A 72 11.34 14.38 -14.66
CA SER A 72 11.38 13.50 -15.84
C SER A 72 10.72 14.14 -17.06
N LEU A 73 9.55 14.76 -16.89
CA LEU A 73 8.85 15.49 -17.96
C LEU A 73 9.65 16.71 -18.42
N SER A 74 10.25 17.46 -17.49
CA SER A 74 11.09 18.61 -17.80
C SER A 74 12.34 18.21 -18.58
N ALA A 75 12.96 17.08 -18.20
CA ALA A 75 14.10 16.50 -18.88
C ALA A 75 13.74 16.05 -20.31
N ALA A 76 12.61 15.36 -20.49
CA ALA A 76 12.12 14.93 -21.79
C ALA A 76 11.80 16.11 -22.73
N PHE A 77 11.22 17.18 -22.19
CA PHE A 77 10.95 18.40 -22.93
C PHE A 77 12.23 19.10 -23.36
N LEU A 78 13.19 19.27 -22.44
CA LEU A 78 14.48 19.89 -22.73
C LEU A 78 15.28 19.09 -23.76
N LEU A 79 15.27 17.76 -23.63
CA LEU A 79 15.85 16.84 -24.60
C LEU A 79 15.23 17.06 -25.98
N SER A 80 13.90 17.10 -26.07
CA SER A 80 13.19 17.33 -27.34
C SER A 80 13.57 18.64 -28.01
N LEU A 81 13.71 19.73 -27.22
CA LEU A 81 14.13 21.04 -27.73
C LEU A 81 15.58 21.05 -28.20
N ALA A 82 16.49 20.44 -27.44
CA ALA A 82 17.91 20.37 -27.81
C ALA A 82 18.08 19.61 -29.13
N LEU A 83 17.31 18.53 -29.30
CA LEU A 83 17.36 17.68 -30.49
C LEU A 83 16.74 18.33 -31.73
N GLY A 84 15.65 19.10 -31.56
CA GLY A 84 15.05 19.86 -32.65
C GLY A 84 16.00 20.91 -33.25
N ASN A 85 16.88 21.47 -32.42
CA ASN A 85 17.86 22.49 -32.82
C ASN A 85 19.19 21.91 -33.33
N MET A 86 19.45 20.61 -33.16
CA MET A 86 20.61 20.01 -33.78
C MET A 86 20.38 19.86 -35.29
N SER A 87 21.40 20.20 -36.09
CA SER A 87 21.46 19.95 -37.54
C SER A 87 21.60 18.45 -37.86
N LEU A 88 20.78 17.62 -37.22
CA LEU A 88 20.68 16.21 -37.52
C LEU A 88 20.09 16.06 -38.92
N THR A 89 20.68 15.17 -39.72
CA THR A 89 20.10 14.76 -41.00
C THR A 89 18.65 14.34 -40.78
N HIS A 90 17.77 14.72 -41.72
CA HIS A 90 16.30 14.57 -41.62
C HIS A 90 15.84 13.16 -41.20
N TRP A 91 16.61 12.11 -41.52
CA TRP A 91 16.31 10.72 -41.14
C TRP A 91 16.59 10.37 -39.66
N ARG A 92 17.37 11.15 -38.91
CA ARG A 92 17.70 10.89 -37.49
C ARG A 92 16.71 11.50 -36.50
N ARG A 93 15.94 12.51 -36.93
CA ARG A 93 14.89 13.16 -36.13
C ARG A 93 13.79 12.19 -35.66
N PRO A 94 13.21 11.33 -36.53
CA PRO A 94 12.18 10.38 -36.09
C PRO A 94 12.71 9.34 -35.10
N LEU A 95 13.94 8.84 -35.30
CA LEU A 95 14.57 7.89 -34.38
C LEU A 95 14.69 8.46 -32.96
N LEU A 96 15.05 9.74 -32.84
CA LEU A 96 15.21 10.41 -31.55
C LEU A 96 13.89 10.78 -30.88
N ALA A 97 12.86 11.13 -31.65
CA ALA A 97 11.50 11.23 -31.12
C ALA A 97 11.02 9.89 -30.56
N VAL A 98 11.30 8.79 -31.26
CA VAL A 98 11.01 7.43 -30.79
C VAL A 98 11.79 7.09 -29.52
N VAL A 99 13.09 7.39 -29.44
CA VAL A 99 13.88 7.16 -28.21
C VAL A 99 13.35 7.99 -27.05
N THR A 100 13.00 9.26 -27.26
CA THR A 100 12.44 10.12 -26.21
C THR A 100 11.09 9.61 -25.73
N ALA A 101 10.20 9.24 -26.67
CA ALA A 101 8.92 8.62 -26.35
C ALA A 101 9.12 7.30 -25.60
N LEU A 102 10.04 6.44 -26.04
CA LEU A 102 10.37 5.19 -25.36
C LEU A 102 10.89 5.44 -23.94
N VAL A 103 11.70 6.48 -23.70
CA VAL A 103 12.17 6.82 -22.35
C VAL A 103 11.02 7.30 -21.46
N VAL A 104 10.15 8.16 -21.98
CA VAL A 104 8.96 8.66 -21.25
C VAL A 104 7.97 7.52 -20.96
N VAL A 105 7.83 6.56 -21.87
CA VAL A 105 6.97 5.38 -21.76
C VAL A 105 7.61 4.28 -20.91
N ALA A 106 8.94 4.13 -20.93
CA ALA A 106 9.68 3.16 -20.14
C ALA A 106 9.76 3.53 -18.65
N ALA A 107 9.77 4.83 -18.33
CA ALA A 107 9.76 5.32 -16.95
C ALA A 107 8.57 4.79 -16.12
N PRO A 108 7.31 4.79 -16.61
CA PRO A 108 6.20 4.15 -15.91
C PRO A 108 6.19 2.61 -16.07
N LEU A 109 6.72 2.05 -17.16
CA LEU A 109 6.79 0.59 -17.34
C LEU A 109 7.72 -0.11 -16.32
N THR A 110 8.67 0.64 -15.76
CA THR A 110 9.68 0.13 -14.83
C THR A 110 9.30 0.35 -13.37
N THR A 111 8.26 1.15 -13.11
CA THR A 111 7.59 1.17 -11.80
C THR A 111 6.76 -0.10 -11.60
N ARG A 112 7.48 -1.21 -11.38
CA ARG A 112 7.09 -2.54 -10.88
C ARG A 112 5.60 -2.91 -10.93
N GLY A 113 5.27 -3.86 -11.81
CA GLY A 113 4.13 -4.79 -11.64
C GLY A 113 2.73 -4.24 -11.83
N ALA A 114 2.54 -2.92 -11.79
CA ALA A 114 1.33 -2.29 -12.26
C ALA A 114 1.40 -2.24 -13.78
N GLY A 115 0.55 -3.00 -14.47
CA GLY A 115 0.33 -2.77 -15.91
C GLY A 115 -0.11 -1.32 -16.16
N TRP A 116 -0.35 -0.96 -17.42
CA TRP A 116 -0.91 0.35 -17.81
C TRP A 116 -2.36 0.56 -17.33
N SER A 117 -2.77 -0.10 -16.25
CA SER A 117 -4.07 0.11 -15.63
C SER A 117 -3.98 1.28 -14.66
N ILE A 118 -4.81 2.29 -14.89
CA ILE A 118 -5.25 3.22 -13.84
C ILE A 118 -6.24 2.45 -12.95
N ARG A 119 -5.77 1.36 -12.35
CA ARG A 119 -6.53 0.57 -11.39
C ARG A 119 -5.80 0.62 -10.06
N PRO A 120 -6.54 0.64 -8.95
CA PRO A 120 -5.96 0.45 -7.63
C PRO A 120 -5.12 -0.83 -7.64
N VAL A 121 -3.91 -0.76 -7.10
CA VAL A 121 -3.13 -1.97 -6.83
C VAL A 121 -3.74 -2.58 -5.56
N PRO A 122 -4.42 -3.75 -5.62
CA PRO A 122 -5.15 -4.29 -4.47
C PRO A 122 -4.24 -4.45 -3.24
N ASP A 123 -2.97 -4.79 -3.46
CA ASP A 123 -1.97 -4.98 -2.39
C ASP A 123 -1.52 -3.66 -1.71
N ARG A 124 -2.09 -2.51 -2.07
CA ARG A 124 -1.75 -1.19 -1.49
C ARG A 124 -2.93 -0.45 -0.89
N TYR A 125 -4.13 -0.74 -1.36
CA TYR A 125 -5.34 -0.05 -0.98
C TYR A 125 -6.31 -1.01 -0.32
N PRO A 126 -7.11 -0.55 0.66
CA PRO A 126 -8.00 -1.41 1.44
C PRO A 126 -9.27 -1.79 0.65
N VAL A 127 -9.12 -2.29 -0.58
CA VAL A 127 -10.25 -2.55 -1.50
C VAL A 127 -11.25 -3.52 -0.87
N GLY A 128 -10.77 -4.68 -0.40
CA GLY A 128 -11.63 -5.69 0.20
C GLY A 128 -12.31 -5.26 1.49
N ALA A 129 -11.68 -4.36 2.28
CA ALA A 129 -12.33 -3.75 3.43
C ALA A 129 -13.52 -2.87 3.03
N PHE A 130 -13.40 -2.04 1.99
CA PHE A 130 -14.53 -1.22 1.52
C PHE A 130 -15.63 -2.05 0.84
N GLU A 131 -15.27 -3.15 0.17
CA GLU A 131 -16.25 -4.14 -0.31
C GLU A 131 -17.02 -4.77 0.86
N PHE A 132 -16.32 -5.21 1.91
CA PHE A 132 -16.94 -5.73 3.14
C PHE A 132 -17.84 -4.68 3.80
N ALA A 133 -17.36 -3.44 3.94
CA ALA A 133 -18.10 -2.35 4.57
C ALA A 133 -19.41 -2.05 3.83
N ARG A 134 -19.38 -2.06 2.49
CA ARG A 134 -20.56 -1.86 1.64
C ARG A 134 -21.54 -3.03 1.72
N ALA A 135 -21.02 -4.26 1.67
CA ALA A 135 -21.85 -5.47 1.76
C ALA A 135 -22.62 -5.56 3.09
N HIS A 136 -22.08 -4.96 4.15
CA HIS A 136 -22.69 -4.95 5.48
C HIS A 136 -23.24 -3.57 5.89
N ALA A 137 -23.38 -2.64 4.94
CA ALA A 137 -23.93 -1.30 5.15
C ALA A 137 -23.35 -0.56 6.37
N LEU A 138 -22.02 -0.62 6.56
CA LEU A 138 -21.37 0.09 7.66
C LEU A 138 -21.62 1.60 7.57
N GLY A 139 -21.72 2.24 8.74
CA GLY A 139 -21.99 3.67 8.86
C GLY A 139 -20.95 4.55 8.14
N PRO A 140 -21.31 5.81 7.83
CA PRO A 140 -20.48 6.67 7.02
C PRO A 140 -19.22 7.19 7.71
N ARG A 141 -19.12 7.21 9.05
CA ARG A 141 -17.98 7.83 9.75
C ARG A 141 -16.88 6.81 10.02
N VAL A 142 -15.70 7.04 9.46
CA VAL A 142 -14.58 6.09 9.50
C VAL A 142 -13.44 6.67 10.32
N HIS A 143 -13.03 5.98 11.38
CA HIS A 143 -11.76 6.26 12.04
C HIS A 143 -10.65 5.49 11.31
N ASN A 144 -10.04 6.12 10.33
CA ASN A 144 -9.03 5.50 9.49
C ASN A 144 -7.61 5.83 9.97
N THR A 145 -6.66 4.95 9.63
CA THR A 145 -5.25 5.35 9.59
C THR A 145 -5.03 6.47 8.56
N PHE A 146 -4.08 7.36 8.85
CA PHE A 146 -3.74 8.50 8.00
C PHE A 146 -3.53 8.11 6.52
N VAL A 147 -2.87 6.98 6.27
CA VAL A 147 -2.53 6.52 4.91
C VAL A 147 -3.74 6.17 4.04
N TYR A 148 -4.91 5.90 4.64
CA TYR A 148 -6.12 5.53 3.90
C TYR A 148 -7.15 6.64 3.78
N GLY A 149 -6.88 7.85 4.29
CA GLY A 149 -7.87 8.92 4.23
C GLY A 149 -8.21 9.35 2.81
N GLY A 150 -7.20 9.49 1.95
CA GLY A 150 -7.41 9.80 0.53
C GLY A 150 -8.21 8.72 -0.19
N TRP A 151 -7.95 7.45 0.12
CA TRP A 151 -8.71 6.32 -0.41
C TRP A 151 -10.16 6.30 0.09
N THR A 152 -10.38 6.61 1.37
CA THR A 152 -11.72 6.69 1.97
C THR A 152 -12.56 7.78 1.31
N ILE A 153 -11.96 8.94 1.02
CA ILE A 153 -12.59 10.01 0.23
C ILE A 153 -12.90 9.50 -1.17
N TRP A 154 -11.93 8.85 -1.84
CA TRP A 154 -12.13 8.34 -3.19
C TRP A 154 -13.27 7.32 -3.25
N GLU A 155 -13.36 6.37 -2.32
CA GLU A 155 -14.46 5.40 -2.22
C GLU A 155 -15.80 6.06 -1.88
N GLY A 156 -15.83 6.99 -0.92
CA GLY A 156 -17.05 7.72 -0.56
C GLY A 156 -17.57 8.65 -1.66
N LEU A 157 -16.65 9.19 -2.48
CA LEU A 157 -16.95 9.99 -3.66
C LEU A 157 -17.09 9.16 -4.94
N SER A 158 -16.68 7.88 -4.93
CA SER A 158 -16.74 7.01 -6.09
C SER A 158 -18.20 6.90 -6.44
N LEU A 159 -18.57 7.78 -7.36
CA LEU A 159 -19.93 8.10 -7.73
C LEU A 159 -20.61 6.76 -7.95
N SER A 160 -21.87 6.67 -7.56
CA SER A 160 -22.82 5.70 -8.07
C SER A 160 -22.64 5.53 -9.59
N THR A 161 -21.64 4.76 -10.02
CA THR A 161 -21.25 4.59 -11.42
C THR A 161 -22.18 3.53 -11.94
N SER A 162 -23.42 3.94 -12.20
CA SER A 162 -24.36 3.48 -13.21
C SER A 162 -24.60 1.98 -13.42
N GLU A 163 -23.95 1.07 -12.70
CA GLU A 163 -24.30 -0.35 -12.68
C GLU A 163 -25.50 -0.50 -11.74
N PRO A 164 -26.69 -0.81 -12.28
CA PRO A 164 -27.93 -0.85 -11.50
C PRO A 164 -27.92 -1.90 -10.37
N THR A 165 -26.92 -2.78 -10.37
CA THR A 165 -26.79 -3.92 -9.46
C THR A 165 -26.05 -3.59 -8.17
N HIS A 166 -25.39 -2.43 -8.08
CA HIS A 166 -24.65 -2.08 -6.87
C HIS A 166 -25.49 -1.21 -5.91
N PRO A 167 -25.56 -1.57 -4.62
CA PRO A 167 -26.21 -0.71 -3.63
C PRO A 167 -25.50 0.65 -3.58
N PRO A 168 -26.22 1.75 -3.32
CA PRO A 168 -25.64 3.09 -3.27
C PRO A 168 -24.48 3.11 -2.29
N THR A 169 -23.32 3.59 -2.75
CA THR A 169 -22.12 3.68 -1.92
C THR A 169 -22.39 4.63 -0.76
N PRO A 170 -22.14 4.22 0.50
CA PRO A 170 -22.19 5.15 1.62
C PRO A 170 -21.19 6.28 1.38
N ASN A 171 -21.60 7.52 1.64
CA ASN A 171 -20.70 8.67 1.60
C ASN A 171 -19.76 8.61 2.82
N TYR A 172 -18.71 7.79 2.71
CA TYR A 172 -17.74 7.58 3.77
C TYR A 172 -16.96 8.87 4.06
N ARG A 173 -16.85 9.20 5.35
CA ARG A 173 -16.21 10.40 5.89
C ARG A 173 -15.03 9.95 6.76
N PRO A 174 -13.79 10.04 6.27
CA PRO A 174 -12.63 9.73 7.08
C PRO A 174 -12.45 10.77 8.19
N LEU A 175 -11.90 10.34 9.32
CA LEU A 175 -11.47 11.23 10.40
C LEU A 175 -10.32 12.15 9.95
N VAL A 176 -9.38 11.60 9.17
CA VAL A 176 -8.18 12.31 8.73
C VAL A 176 -7.78 11.86 7.33
N ASP A 177 -7.19 12.75 6.53
CA ASP A 177 -6.70 12.45 5.18
C ASP A 177 -5.36 13.14 4.85
N GLY A 178 -4.85 12.88 3.64
CA GLY A 178 -3.54 13.34 3.18
C GLY A 178 -3.37 14.85 3.00
N ARG A 179 -4.41 15.67 3.18
CA ARG A 179 -4.37 17.15 3.14
C ARG A 179 -3.87 17.74 4.46
N SER A 180 -2.83 17.14 5.02
CA SER A 180 -2.25 17.44 6.34
C SER A 180 -1.76 18.88 6.47
N ASP A 181 -1.27 19.47 5.40
CA ASP A 181 -0.66 20.80 5.36
C ASP A 181 -1.68 21.95 5.25
N THR A 182 -2.93 21.65 4.89
CA THR A 182 -3.95 22.67 4.56
C THR A 182 -5.18 22.62 5.44
N LEU A 183 -5.60 21.44 5.91
CA LEU A 183 -6.87 21.26 6.62
C LEU A 183 -6.73 20.95 8.11
N TYR A 184 -5.60 20.41 8.54
CA TYR A 184 -5.44 19.85 9.88
C TYR A 184 -4.34 20.56 10.65
N SER A 185 -4.58 20.82 11.94
CA SER A 185 -3.51 21.29 12.82
C SER A 185 -2.47 20.20 13.03
N THR A 186 -1.23 20.58 13.34
CA THR A 186 -0.16 19.62 13.65
C THR A 186 -0.52 18.78 14.88
N GLU A 187 -1.20 19.39 15.85
CA GLU A 187 -1.67 18.75 17.08
C GLU A 187 -2.71 17.66 16.78
N PHE A 188 -3.69 17.95 15.92
CA PHE A 188 -4.71 16.97 15.52
C PHE A 188 -4.09 15.79 14.77
N LEU A 189 -3.22 16.05 13.79
CA LEU A 189 -2.54 14.99 13.05
C LEU A 189 -1.72 14.09 13.99
N ARG A 190 -1.01 14.70 14.94
CA ARG A 190 -0.25 13.98 15.95
C ARG A 190 -1.16 13.13 16.84
N ALA A 191 -2.32 13.65 17.23
CA ALA A 191 -3.32 12.89 17.98
C ALA A 191 -3.81 11.67 17.19
N CYS A 192 -4.16 11.83 15.90
CA CYS A 192 -4.57 10.73 15.02
C CYS A 192 -3.47 9.67 14.86
N ILE A 193 -2.20 10.07 14.68
CA ILE A 193 -1.08 9.13 14.55
C ILE A 193 -0.87 8.35 15.84
N PHE A 194 -0.94 9.01 17.00
CA PHE A 194 -0.74 8.33 18.27
C PHE A 194 -1.91 7.46 18.72
N ALA A 195 -3.14 7.83 18.37
CA ALA A 195 -4.33 7.02 18.62
C ALA A 195 -4.25 5.64 17.95
N GLN A 196 -3.55 5.52 16.81
CA GLN A 196 -3.36 4.23 16.11
C GLN A 196 -2.62 3.16 16.94
N HIS A 197 -1.91 3.53 18.00
CA HIS A 197 -1.08 2.61 18.78
C HIS A 197 -1.34 2.66 20.29
N SER A 198 -2.38 3.37 20.74
CA SER A 198 -2.69 3.54 22.17
C SER A 198 -4.19 3.55 22.39
N SER A 199 -4.70 2.59 23.17
CA SER A 199 -6.14 2.52 23.47
C SER A 199 -6.64 3.75 24.23
N GLU A 200 -5.85 4.29 25.15
CA GLU A 200 -6.17 5.49 25.92
C GLU A 200 -6.31 6.72 25.00
N ARG A 201 -5.34 6.93 24.11
CA ARG A 201 -5.36 8.05 23.16
C ARG A 201 -6.46 7.89 22.13
N PHE A 202 -6.69 6.66 21.66
CA PHE A 202 -7.80 6.32 20.79
C PHE A 202 -9.15 6.58 21.45
N GLY A 203 -9.34 6.18 22.71
CA GLY A 203 -10.57 6.41 23.45
C GLY A 203 -10.85 7.90 23.64
N SER A 204 -9.81 8.69 23.93
CA SER A 204 -9.92 10.15 24.03
C SER A 204 -10.31 10.78 22.69
N LEU A 205 -9.60 10.43 21.61
CA LEU A 205 -9.89 10.93 20.27
C LEU A 205 -11.28 10.49 19.77
N SER A 206 -11.69 9.26 20.06
CA SER A 206 -13.00 8.72 19.63
C SER A 206 -14.19 9.29 20.39
N ARG A 207 -13.97 9.85 21.59
CA ARG A 207 -15.00 10.62 22.31
C ARG A 207 -15.23 11.98 21.65
N GLU A 208 -14.15 12.64 21.23
CA GLU A 208 -14.21 13.94 20.56
C GLU A 208 -14.70 13.82 19.12
N TYR A 209 -14.26 12.77 18.41
CA TYR A 209 -14.63 12.48 17.04
C TYR A 209 -15.22 11.06 16.92
N PRO A 210 -16.52 10.91 17.21
CA PRO A 210 -17.19 9.61 17.14
C PRO A 210 -17.19 9.05 15.72
N SER A 211 -16.79 7.79 15.59
CA SER A 211 -16.79 7.01 14.35
C SER A 211 -17.73 5.82 14.46
N ASP A 212 -18.26 5.39 13.32
CA ASP A 212 -19.11 4.21 13.24
C ASP A 212 -18.26 2.93 13.20
N TRP A 213 -17.07 2.99 12.61
CA TRP A 213 -16.12 1.87 12.53
C TRP A 213 -14.68 2.36 12.36
N VAL A 214 -13.72 1.45 12.52
CA VAL A 214 -12.27 1.74 12.42
C VAL A 214 -11.68 0.99 11.24
N LEU A 215 -10.92 1.71 10.41
CA LEU A 215 -10.14 1.16 9.30
C LEU A 215 -8.64 1.18 9.65
N ALA A 216 -8.10 0.01 9.92
CA ALA A 216 -6.69 -0.17 10.30
C ALA A 216 -5.83 -0.61 9.11
N ASP A 217 -4.56 -0.20 9.10
CA ASP A 217 -3.49 -0.83 8.31
C ASP A 217 -3.11 -2.18 8.95
N ASN A 218 -3.08 -3.23 8.13
CA ASN A 218 -2.66 -4.59 8.47
C ASN A 218 -1.43 -5.04 7.66
N THR A 219 -0.77 -4.13 6.95
CA THR A 219 0.47 -4.42 6.24
C THR A 219 1.55 -4.81 7.25
N PRO A 220 2.36 -5.86 6.98
CA PRO A 220 3.49 -6.22 7.82
C PRO A 220 4.39 -5.02 8.16
N GLY A 221 4.63 -4.79 9.45
CA GLY A 221 5.42 -3.66 9.96
C GLY A 221 4.69 -2.32 10.07
N ARG A 222 3.41 -2.24 9.69
CA ARG A 222 2.56 -1.02 9.79
C ARG A 222 1.22 -1.28 10.47
N ILE A 223 1.14 -2.31 11.30
CA ILE A 223 -0.12 -2.72 11.93
C ILE A 223 -0.60 -1.63 12.89
N THR A 224 -1.84 -1.20 12.73
CA THR A 224 -2.47 -0.14 13.53
C THR A 224 -3.73 -0.66 14.22
N PHE A 225 -4.13 0.00 15.30
CA PHE A 225 -5.32 -0.32 16.10
C PHE A 225 -5.43 -1.78 16.58
N SER A 226 -4.31 -2.53 16.62
CA SER A 226 -4.32 -3.94 16.99
C SER A 226 -4.88 -4.18 18.39
N PHE A 227 -4.75 -3.22 19.30
CA PHE A 227 -5.33 -3.28 20.64
C PHE A 227 -6.86 -3.48 20.64
N LEU A 228 -7.57 -3.06 19.58
CA LEU A 228 -9.02 -3.26 19.46
C LEU A 228 -9.42 -4.73 19.30
N ALA A 229 -8.53 -5.59 18.80
CA ALA A 229 -8.78 -7.02 18.72
C ALA A 229 -8.88 -7.69 20.11
N LEU A 230 -8.31 -7.05 21.15
CA LEU A 230 -8.35 -7.52 22.54
C LEU A 230 -9.46 -6.83 23.35
N ASP A 231 -10.06 -5.77 22.80
CA ASP A 231 -11.06 -4.99 23.50
C ASP A 231 -12.43 -5.71 23.46
N PRO A 232 -13.06 -5.99 24.63
CA PRO A 232 -14.34 -6.66 24.68
C PRO A 232 -15.51 -5.83 24.12
N GLU A 233 -15.33 -4.54 23.84
CA GLU A 233 -16.35 -3.69 23.22
C GLU A 233 -16.30 -3.71 21.69
N TRP A 234 -15.25 -4.33 21.11
CA TRP A 234 -15.01 -4.34 19.67
C TRP A 234 -15.05 -5.76 19.06
N PHE A 235 -15.38 -5.82 17.78
CA PHE A 235 -15.21 -6.99 16.92
C PHE A 235 -14.21 -6.65 15.82
N LEU A 236 -13.22 -7.52 15.61
CA LEU A 236 -12.50 -7.61 14.34
C LEU A 236 -13.38 -8.43 13.38
N VAL A 237 -13.95 -7.80 12.35
CA VAL A 237 -14.94 -8.45 11.45
C VAL A 237 -14.39 -8.74 10.05
N TYR A 238 -13.32 -8.05 9.67
CA TYR A 238 -12.63 -8.22 8.39
C TYR A 238 -11.14 -8.03 8.58
N VAL A 239 -10.33 -8.84 7.90
CA VAL A 239 -8.88 -8.73 7.88
C VAL A 239 -8.34 -9.31 6.58
N ASP A 240 -7.50 -8.55 5.88
CA ASP A 240 -6.75 -9.00 4.71
C ASP A 240 -5.26 -8.61 4.79
N GLN A 241 -4.50 -8.69 3.69
CA GLN A 241 -3.09 -8.33 3.72
C GLN A 241 -2.84 -6.85 4.06
N VAL A 242 -3.75 -5.98 3.63
CA VAL A 242 -3.56 -4.53 3.64
C VAL A 242 -4.24 -3.91 4.84
N SER A 243 -5.38 -4.43 5.27
CA SER A 243 -6.32 -3.73 6.12
C SER A 243 -7.07 -4.63 7.09
N ALA A 244 -7.67 -4.00 8.10
CA ALA A 244 -8.59 -4.64 9.03
C ALA A 244 -9.74 -3.68 9.38
N ILE A 245 -10.93 -4.25 9.64
CA ILE A 245 -12.10 -3.50 10.10
C ILE A 245 -12.44 -3.91 11.52
N TYR A 246 -12.55 -2.90 12.40
CA TYR A 246 -13.11 -3.06 13.73
C TYR A 246 -14.45 -2.32 13.83
N VAL A 247 -15.45 -2.97 14.43
CA VAL A 247 -16.77 -2.39 14.71
C VAL A 247 -17.09 -2.53 16.19
N ARG A 248 -17.90 -1.62 16.73
CA ARG A 248 -18.40 -1.73 18.10
C ARG A 248 -19.48 -2.80 18.18
N ARG A 249 -19.41 -3.65 19.21
CA ARG A 249 -20.36 -4.75 19.40
C ARG A 249 -21.79 -4.27 19.60
N ALA A 250 -21.95 -3.15 20.31
CA ALA A 250 -23.26 -2.56 20.60
C ALA A 250 -23.92 -1.99 19.34
N ASP A 251 -23.13 -1.46 18.42
CA ASP A 251 -23.63 -0.77 17.22
C ASP A 251 -23.87 -1.73 16.05
N TYR A 252 -23.17 -2.88 16.02
CA TYR A 252 -23.26 -3.90 14.96
C TYR A 252 -23.36 -5.33 15.53
N PRO A 253 -24.39 -5.66 16.34
CA PRO A 253 -24.55 -6.99 16.92
C PRO A 253 -24.71 -8.10 15.86
N GLU A 254 -25.29 -7.77 14.71
CA GLU A 254 -25.48 -8.66 13.56
C GLU A 254 -24.16 -9.13 12.93
N LEU A 255 -23.05 -8.41 13.17
CA LEU A 255 -21.72 -8.80 12.68
C LEU A 255 -20.98 -9.77 13.60
N SER A 256 -21.59 -10.19 14.72
CA SER A 256 -21.02 -11.21 15.61
C SER A 256 -20.62 -12.52 14.90
N PRO A 257 -21.35 -13.05 13.89
CA PRO A 257 -20.91 -14.22 13.14
C PRO A 257 -19.62 -14.02 12.35
N TYR A 258 -19.30 -12.77 11.98
CA TYR A 258 -18.08 -12.42 11.26
C TYR A 258 -16.91 -12.10 12.19
N ARG A 259 -17.10 -12.10 13.51
CA ARG A 259 -16.00 -11.78 14.42
C ARG A 259 -14.88 -12.83 14.33
N TYR A 260 -13.65 -12.39 14.15
CA TYR A 260 -12.48 -13.22 14.37
C TYR A 260 -12.21 -13.32 15.87
N ARG A 261 -12.04 -14.56 16.35
CA ARG A 261 -11.81 -14.90 17.76
C ARG A 261 -10.36 -15.24 18.03
N VAL A 262 -9.66 -15.80 17.05
CA VAL A 262 -8.25 -16.19 17.17
C VAL A 262 -7.28 -15.29 16.40
N ILE A 263 -7.77 -14.50 15.44
CA ILE A 263 -6.88 -13.63 14.65
C ILE A 263 -6.52 -12.39 15.45
N PHE A 264 -5.21 -12.22 15.67
CA PHE A 264 -4.64 -11.02 16.24
C PHE A 264 -3.53 -10.50 15.32
N PRO A 265 -3.79 -9.45 14.51
CA PRO A 265 -2.86 -8.94 13.51
C PRO A 265 -1.42 -8.74 13.98
N ALA A 266 -1.22 -8.19 15.18
CA ALA A 266 0.11 -7.83 15.68
C ALA A 266 0.95 -9.01 16.17
N ASP A 267 0.33 -10.12 16.57
CA ASP A 267 1.01 -11.36 16.96
C ASP A 267 0.13 -12.57 16.62
N PRO A 268 0.03 -12.93 15.33
CA PRO A 268 -0.89 -13.96 14.90
C PRO A 268 -0.47 -15.36 15.37
N THR A 269 0.84 -15.61 15.48
CA THR A 269 1.36 -16.93 15.90
C THR A 269 1.25 -17.14 17.40
N GLY A 270 1.59 -16.13 18.22
CA GLY A 270 1.40 -16.23 19.68
C GLY A 270 -0.07 -16.43 20.03
N ARG A 271 -0.97 -15.66 19.40
CA ARG A 271 -2.41 -15.80 19.64
C ARG A 271 -2.97 -17.16 19.21
N LEU A 272 -2.49 -17.71 18.09
CA LEU A 272 -2.84 -19.08 17.70
C LEU A 272 -2.40 -20.09 18.77
N GLY A 273 -1.17 -19.97 19.28
CA GLY A 273 -0.67 -20.84 20.34
C GLY A 273 -1.53 -20.79 21.61
N GLU A 274 -1.90 -19.60 22.06
CA GLU A 274 -2.80 -19.41 23.20
C GLU A 274 -4.19 -20.03 22.96
N ALA A 275 -4.76 -19.78 21.77
CA ALA A 275 -6.06 -20.34 21.40
C ALA A 275 -6.02 -21.87 21.39
N MET A 276 -4.98 -22.47 20.82
CA MET A 276 -4.76 -23.91 20.80
C MET A 276 -4.61 -24.48 22.21
N ALA A 277 -3.78 -23.87 23.06
CA ALA A 277 -3.60 -24.31 24.45
C ALA A 277 -4.92 -24.23 25.24
N SER A 278 -5.68 -23.14 25.07
CA SER A 278 -6.98 -22.95 25.73
C SER A 278 -8.07 -23.88 25.20
N SER A 279 -7.91 -24.44 24.00
CA SER A 279 -8.89 -25.37 23.43
C SER A 279 -8.93 -26.72 24.15
N GLN A 280 -7.81 -27.12 24.77
CA GLN A 280 -7.63 -28.45 25.39
C GLN A 280 -8.00 -29.62 24.44
N GLY A 281 -7.89 -29.42 23.13
CA GLY A 281 -8.28 -30.42 22.12
C GLY A 281 -9.79 -30.58 21.92
N ALA A 282 -10.62 -29.70 22.49
CA ALA A 282 -12.06 -29.75 22.32
C ALA A 282 -12.46 -29.51 20.84
N PRO A 283 -13.13 -30.47 20.16
CA PRO A 283 -13.40 -30.38 18.73
C PRO A 283 -14.15 -29.11 18.29
N GLU A 284 -15.12 -28.66 19.09
CA GLU A 284 -15.91 -27.47 18.79
C GLU A 284 -15.07 -26.18 18.86
N ARG A 285 -14.06 -26.14 19.75
CA ARG A 285 -13.15 -25.00 19.84
C ARG A 285 -12.18 -25.00 18.67
N LEU A 286 -11.62 -26.14 18.34
CA LEU A 286 -10.71 -26.29 17.19
C LEU A 286 -11.39 -25.92 15.87
N ALA A 287 -12.66 -26.30 15.69
CA ALA A 287 -13.44 -25.90 14.51
C ALA A 287 -13.61 -24.38 14.39
N ILE A 288 -13.73 -23.67 15.51
CA ILE A 288 -13.77 -22.20 15.52
C ILE A 288 -12.42 -21.62 15.07
N ILE A 289 -11.30 -22.16 15.56
CA ILE A 289 -9.95 -21.73 15.15
C ILE A 289 -9.77 -21.94 13.64
N GLU A 290 -10.10 -23.14 13.16
CA GLU A 290 -9.98 -23.49 11.74
C GLU A 290 -10.82 -22.56 10.86
N ASN A 291 -12.08 -22.29 11.23
CA ASN A 291 -12.97 -21.41 10.48
C ASN A 291 -12.40 -19.98 10.37
N ASP A 292 -11.92 -19.41 11.47
CA ASP A 292 -11.30 -18.08 11.46
C ASP A 292 -10.05 -18.04 10.55
N LEU A 293 -9.20 -19.08 10.60
CA LEU A 293 -8.01 -19.18 9.76
C LEU A 293 -8.35 -19.33 8.27
N LEU A 294 -9.34 -20.15 7.93
CA LEU A 294 -9.82 -20.33 6.56
C LEU A 294 -10.43 -19.03 6.02
N ARG A 295 -11.29 -18.35 6.79
CA ARG A 295 -11.82 -17.04 6.42
C ARG A 295 -10.73 -16.01 6.19
N TYR A 296 -9.66 -16.04 6.98
CA TYR A 296 -8.53 -15.14 6.76
C TYR A 296 -7.78 -15.49 5.46
N ALA A 297 -7.57 -16.78 5.17
CA ALA A 297 -6.97 -17.22 3.91
C ALA A 297 -7.82 -16.81 2.68
N ASP A 298 -9.14 -16.91 2.78
CA ASP A 298 -10.07 -16.54 1.71
C ASP A 298 -10.09 -15.03 1.47
N ALA A 299 -10.05 -14.22 2.54
CA ALA A 299 -9.98 -12.77 2.44
C ALA A 299 -8.62 -12.27 1.90
N ALA A 300 -7.56 -13.06 2.08
CA ALA A 300 -6.20 -12.69 1.71
C ALA A 300 -5.44 -13.82 1.00
N PRO A 301 -5.86 -14.21 -0.23
CA PRO A 301 -5.32 -15.39 -0.92
C PRO A 301 -3.84 -15.26 -1.33
N ARG A 302 -3.26 -14.06 -1.22
CA ARG A 302 -1.85 -13.76 -1.51
C ARG A 302 -1.03 -13.41 -0.26
N ASP A 303 -1.66 -13.44 0.92
CA ASP A 303 -0.95 -13.21 2.18
C ASP A 303 -0.34 -14.51 2.68
N LEU A 304 0.94 -14.48 3.05
CA LEU A 304 1.65 -15.63 3.60
C LEU A 304 1.17 -15.99 5.01
N ARG A 305 0.66 -15.00 5.77
CA ARG A 305 0.26 -15.16 7.18
C ARG A 305 -0.82 -16.21 7.40
N PRO A 306 -2.01 -16.15 6.76
CA PRO A 306 -3.06 -17.14 7.00
C PRO A 306 -2.61 -18.57 6.67
N PHE A 307 -1.85 -18.78 5.58
CA PHE A 307 -1.33 -20.11 5.24
C PHE A 307 -0.24 -20.60 6.20
N SER A 308 0.58 -19.69 6.75
CA SER A 308 1.54 -20.02 7.81
C SER A 308 0.80 -20.54 9.05
N LEU A 309 -0.28 -19.84 9.44
CA LEU A 309 -1.09 -20.21 10.60
C LEU A 309 -1.85 -21.52 10.38
N LEU A 310 -2.44 -21.73 9.20
CA LEU A 310 -3.09 -23.00 8.83
C LEU A 310 -2.11 -24.17 8.88
N ALA A 311 -0.90 -24.02 8.33
CA ALA A 311 0.11 -25.08 8.36
C ALA A 311 0.46 -25.48 9.80
N LEU A 312 0.72 -24.49 10.68
CA LEU A 312 1.02 -24.74 12.08
C LEU A 312 -0.18 -25.33 12.83
N PHE A 313 -1.39 -24.83 12.58
CA PHE A 313 -2.63 -25.35 13.15
C PHE A 313 -2.82 -26.83 12.79
N TYR A 314 -2.79 -27.18 11.50
CA TYR A 314 -2.98 -28.56 11.06
C TYR A 314 -1.89 -29.51 11.57
N ALA A 315 -0.63 -29.09 11.57
CA ALA A 315 0.45 -29.91 12.10
C ALA A 315 0.30 -30.18 13.60
N SER A 316 -0.11 -29.18 14.38
CA SER A 316 -0.38 -29.34 15.82
C SER A 316 -1.54 -30.31 16.12
N GLN A 317 -2.37 -30.61 15.12
CA GLN A 317 -3.49 -31.55 15.19
C GLN A 317 -3.17 -32.92 14.58
N GLY A 318 -1.92 -33.15 14.15
CA GLY A 318 -1.52 -34.38 13.45
C GLY A 318 -2.06 -34.50 12.02
N ARG A 319 -2.69 -33.44 11.49
CA ARG A 319 -3.27 -33.37 10.13
C ARG A 319 -2.20 -33.01 9.11
N ARG A 320 -1.30 -33.98 8.84
CA ARG A 320 -0.08 -33.77 8.06
C ARG A 320 -0.35 -33.38 6.61
N ASP A 321 -1.36 -33.97 5.97
CA ASP A 321 -1.66 -33.72 4.56
C ASP A 321 -2.18 -32.29 4.35
N GLU A 322 -3.06 -31.81 5.24
CA GLU A 322 -3.56 -30.44 5.18
C GLU A 322 -2.48 -29.41 5.55
N ALA A 323 -1.57 -29.74 6.48
CA ALA A 323 -0.42 -28.91 6.78
C ALA A 323 0.50 -28.74 5.56
N GLU A 324 0.79 -29.83 4.83
CA GLU A 324 1.61 -29.77 3.61
C GLU A 324 0.88 -29.02 2.49
N LEU A 325 -0.44 -29.15 2.35
CA LEU A 325 -1.21 -28.38 1.39
C LEU A 325 -1.13 -26.86 1.68
N ALA A 326 -1.24 -26.46 2.94
CA ALA A 326 -1.04 -25.07 3.34
C ALA A 326 0.39 -24.58 3.05
N MET A 327 1.41 -25.43 3.28
CA MET A 327 2.80 -25.13 2.91
C MET A 327 3.02 -24.98 1.41
N GLN A 328 2.37 -25.82 0.59
CA GLN A 328 2.43 -25.69 -0.87
C GLN A 328 1.84 -24.36 -1.33
N ARG A 329 0.72 -23.93 -0.75
CA ARG A 329 0.14 -22.60 -1.02
C ARG A 329 1.10 -21.48 -0.65
N LEU A 330 1.71 -21.57 0.52
CA LEU A 330 2.69 -20.58 1.00
C LEU A 330 3.91 -20.48 0.07
N ARG A 331 4.47 -21.62 -0.38
CA ARG A 331 5.57 -21.67 -1.36
C ARG A 331 5.16 -21.14 -2.74
N ALA A 332 3.90 -21.31 -3.14
CA ALA A 332 3.40 -20.81 -4.42
C ALA A 332 3.25 -19.27 -4.45
N ILE A 333 3.03 -18.63 -3.30
CA ILE A 333 2.93 -17.18 -3.17
C ILE A 333 4.33 -16.54 -3.26
N ASP A 334 5.25 -16.97 -2.41
CA ASP A 334 6.65 -16.50 -2.42
C ASP A 334 7.59 -17.57 -1.85
N PRO A 335 8.22 -18.40 -2.70
CA PRO A 335 9.08 -19.50 -2.24
C PRO A 335 10.37 -19.02 -1.56
N GLY A 336 10.80 -17.78 -1.81
CA GLY A 336 12.02 -17.20 -1.24
C GLY A 336 11.80 -16.48 0.08
N HIS A 337 10.55 -16.36 0.54
CA HIS A 337 10.24 -15.58 1.74
C HIS A 337 10.78 -16.28 3.01
N PRO A 338 11.46 -15.57 3.93
CA PRO A 338 12.00 -16.16 5.16
C PRO A 338 10.97 -16.91 6.02
N VAL A 339 9.71 -16.48 5.99
CA VAL A 339 8.61 -17.15 6.72
C VAL A 339 8.39 -18.59 6.26
N VAL A 340 8.66 -18.91 4.99
CA VAL A 340 8.51 -20.27 4.45
C VAL A 340 9.43 -21.24 5.19
N ASN A 341 10.69 -20.84 5.33
CA ASN A 341 11.72 -21.65 5.99
C ASN A 341 11.45 -21.75 7.49
N GLU A 342 10.99 -20.67 8.11
CA GLU A 342 10.64 -20.66 9.53
C GLU A 342 9.45 -21.58 9.84
N VAL A 343 8.39 -21.55 9.03
CA VAL A 343 7.25 -22.46 9.21
C VAL A 343 7.69 -23.91 8.96
N ALA A 344 8.46 -24.18 7.90
CA ALA A 344 8.98 -25.52 7.61
C ALA A 344 9.81 -26.09 8.78
N ARG A 345 10.66 -25.26 9.41
CA ARG A 345 11.43 -25.64 10.60
C ARG A 345 10.51 -26.02 11.77
N ARG A 346 9.50 -25.20 12.07
CA ARG A 346 8.54 -25.49 13.14
C ARG A 346 7.71 -26.74 12.88
N LEU A 347 7.35 -27.00 11.62
CA LEU A 347 6.65 -28.23 11.24
C LEU A 347 7.51 -29.47 11.50
N ALA A 348 8.82 -29.40 11.23
CA ALA A 348 9.75 -30.47 11.56
C ALA A 348 9.88 -30.68 13.08
N GLU A 349 9.82 -29.61 13.88
CA GLU A 349 9.82 -29.68 15.34
C GLU A 349 8.54 -30.31 15.90
N LEU A 350 7.37 -30.03 15.32
CA LEU A 350 6.10 -30.64 15.71
C LEU A 350 5.97 -32.12 15.27
N ALA A 351 6.82 -32.59 14.37
CA ALA A 351 6.79 -33.96 13.86
C ALA A 351 7.63 -34.94 14.71
N ASN A 352 8.57 -34.42 15.50
CA ASN A 352 9.40 -35.17 16.45
C ASN A 352 8.75 -35.20 17.83
#